data_AF-A0AAD2H3U9-F1
#
_entry.id   AF-A0AAD2H3U9-F1
#
_cell.length_a   1.000
_cell.length_b   1.000
_cell.length_c   1.000
_cell.angle_alpha   90.00
_cell.angle_beta   90.00
_cell.angle_gamma   90.00
#
_symmetry.space_group_name_H-M   'P 1'
#
loop_
_entity.id
_entity.type
_entity.pdbx_description
1 polymer ?
#
loop_
_entity_poly.entity_id
_entity_poly.type
_entity_poly.pdbx_seq_one_letter_code
_entity_poly.pdbx_strand_id
1 'polypeptide(L)'
;MTYSDCCDMFMRASITGTQCLLLDDGLGGVEEYAEDFRWHDRYTTSPTKRIVRVEVVAEKILRDLLRGHEEYAASEQLELVLSAFLDIFERTLAESAAANEVVGFKSVACYRTGLDVEPPSESAEAVLASLKDVAQDFKLTGKIRLAHKALNDLVVCKTLEIAAAQDKPIQFHTGLGDNDITLTKASPSHLQKVIKRYPETKFVLLHSSYPYTRDAGYLSAVYPNVYLDFGEVFPFVSGAGQRSIVQQMLEICPTSKILWSTDGHWWPESFYLGVVQSRQALYDVTTCFLALGALTLPSGFSGLYHA
;
A
#
# COMPACT_ATOMS: atom_id res chain seq x y z
N MET A 1 -0.78 30.32 -11.61
CA MET A 1 -0.80 28.92 -12.07
C MET A 1 -1.81 28.20 -11.19
N THR A 2 -2.85 27.65 -11.79
CA THR A 2 -3.87 26.87 -11.10
C THR A 2 -3.37 25.45 -10.84
N TYR A 3 -4.06 24.68 -9.98
CA TYR A 3 -3.76 23.25 -9.80
C TYR A 3 -3.85 22.48 -11.13
N SER A 4 -4.88 22.77 -11.94
CA SER A 4 -5.04 22.18 -13.27
C SER A 4 -3.88 22.52 -14.21
N ASP A 5 -3.36 23.75 -14.16
CA ASP A 5 -2.19 24.15 -14.96
C ASP A 5 -0.95 23.32 -14.55
N CYS A 6 -0.75 23.08 -13.25
CA CYS A 6 0.33 22.24 -12.76
C CYS A 6 0.15 20.77 -13.21
N CYS A 7 -1.06 20.21 -13.10
CA CYS A 7 -1.35 18.86 -13.60
C CYS A 7 -1.10 18.74 -15.10
N ASP A 8 -1.50 19.74 -15.90
CA ASP A 8 -1.23 19.79 -17.33
C ASP A 8 0.27 19.76 -17.66
N MET A 9 1.09 20.42 -16.84
CA MET A 9 2.54 20.46 -17.02
C MET A 9 3.26 19.17 -16.60
N PHE A 10 2.75 18.46 -15.59
CA PHE A 10 3.52 17.39 -14.94
C PHE A 10 2.90 15.99 -15.03
N MET A 11 1.61 15.85 -15.33
CA MET A 11 0.95 14.54 -15.31
C MET A 11 0.57 13.99 -16.69
N ARG A 12 0.49 14.83 -17.72
CA ARG A 12 0.07 14.39 -19.07
C ARG A 12 0.88 13.21 -19.57
N ALA A 13 0.18 12.21 -20.12
CA ALA A 13 0.78 11.02 -20.71
C ALA A 13 1.79 11.34 -21.83
N SER A 14 1.65 12.45 -22.54
CA SER A 14 2.65 12.90 -23.53
C SER A 14 4.00 13.29 -22.92
N ILE A 15 4.04 13.54 -21.61
CA ILE A 15 5.21 13.95 -20.85
C ILE A 15 5.75 12.78 -20.03
N THR A 16 4.87 12.10 -19.29
CA THR A 16 5.22 11.01 -18.37
C THR A 16 5.27 9.65 -19.08
N GLY A 17 4.51 9.46 -20.15
CA GLY A 17 4.22 8.14 -20.71
C GLY A 17 3.29 7.31 -19.81
N THR A 18 2.64 7.91 -18.80
CA THR A 18 1.75 7.19 -17.89
C THR A 18 0.47 6.75 -18.60
N GLN A 19 0.29 5.44 -18.72
CA GLN A 19 -0.89 4.86 -19.34
C GLN A 19 -2.12 4.88 -18.42
N CYS A 20 -1.95 4.59 -17.13
CA CYS A 20 -3.03 4.46 -16.15
C CYS A 20 -2.52 4.88 -14.78
N LEU A 21 -3.41 5.42 -13.93
CA LEU A 21 -3.16 5.67 -12.52
C LEU A 21 -3.91 4.63 -11.67
N LEU A 22 -3.22 4.07 -10.68
CA LEU A 22 -3.81 3.22 -9.65
C LEU A 22 -3.77 4.01 -8.34
N LEU A 23 -4.88 4.65 -7.98
CA LEU A 23 -4.92 5.59 -6.85
C LEU A 23 -5.38 4.90 -5.57
N ASP A 24 -4.57 5.05 -4.52
CA ASP A 24 -4.98 4.78 -3.15
C ASP A 24 -5.99 5.86 -2.72
N ASP A 25 -7.26 5.48 -2.63
CA ASP A 25 -8.39 6.39 -2.44
C ASP A 25 -8.73 6.69 -0.98
N GLY A 26 -7.94 6.16 -0.04
CA GLY A 26 -8.11 6.39 1.39
C GLY A 26 -7.00 7.22 2.02
N LEU A 27 -6.16 7.90 1.23
CA LEU A 27 -5.18 8.82 1.80
C LEU A 27 -5.90 10.00 2.49
N GLY A 28 -5.48 10.35 3.71
CA GLY A 28 -6.10 11.46 4.45
C GLY A 28 -5.93 12.78 3.71
N GLY A 29 -6.99 13.58 3.60
CA GLY A 29 -6.97 14.82 2.84
C GLY A 29 -7.45 14.70 1.39
N VAL A 30 -7.76 13.49 0.89
CA VAL A 30 -8.21 13.31 -0.51
C VAL A 30 -9.52 14.06 -0.78
N GLU A 31 -10.47 14.07 0.16
CA GLU A 31 -11.75 14.78 0.00
C GLU A 31 -11.56 16.31 -0.06
N GLU A 32 -10.52 16.83 0.58
CA GLU A 32 -10.25 18.27 0.69
C GLU A 32 -9.27 18.80 -0.36
N TYR A 33 -8.29 18.00 -0.77
CA TYR A 33 -7.13 18.44 -1.55
C TYR A 33 -7.01 17.80 -2.93
N ALA A 34 -7.86 16.82 -3.27
CA ALA A 34 -7.81 16.14 -4.54
C ALA A 34 -9.19 16.10 -5.22
N GLU A 35 -9.16 16.02 -6.55
CA GLU A 35 -10.34 15.77 -7.36
C GLU A 35 -10.68 14.26 -7.36
N ASP A 36 -11.90 13.91 -7.77
CA ASP A 36 -12.31 12.50 -7.92
C ASP A 36 -11.33 11.71 -8.81
N PHE A 37 -11.17 10.41 -8.56
CA PHE A 37 -10.23 9.58 -9.32
C PHE A 37 -10.48 9.62 -10.83
N ARG A 38 -11.75 9.73 -11.29
CA ARG A 38 -12.08 9.84 -12.72
C ARG A 38 -11.70 11.18 -13.32
N TRP A 39 -11.54 12.23 -12.51
CA TRP A 39 -11.07 13.53 -12.99
C TRP A 39 -9.68 13.41 -13.62
N HIS A 40 -8.86 12.49 -13.11
CA HIS A 40 -7.48 12.27 -13.53
C HIS A 40 -7.35 11.53 -14.87
N ASP A 41 -8.43 10.93 -15.40
CA ASP A 41 -8.44 10.24 -16.71
C ASP A 41 -8.03 11.15 -17.87
N ARG A 42 -8.15 12.48 -17.69
CA ARG A 42 -7.72 13.47 -18.69
C ARG A 42 -6.20 13.52 -18.89
N TYR A 43 -5.41 12.96 -17.97
CA TYR A 43 -3.94 12.97 -18.02
C TYR A 43 -3.34 11.63 -18.44
N THR A 44 -4.14 10.57 -18.53
CA THR A 44 -3.71 9.21 -18.88
C THR A 44 -4.35 8.74 -20.20
N THR A 45 -3.87 7.61 -20.75
CA THR A 45 -4.46 7.02 -21.97
C THR A 45 -5.48 5.92 -21.67
N SER A 46 -5.53 5.43 -20.44
CA SER A 46 -6.50 4.46 -19.92
C SER A 46 -7.19 5.02 -18.67
N PRO A 47 -8.42 4.56 -18.37
CA PRO A 47 -9.14 4.99 -17.16
C PRO A 47 -8.37 4.68 -15.88
N THR A 48 -8.41 5.61 -14.93
CA THR A 48 -7.87 5.49 -13.58
C THR A 48 -8.60 4.40 -12.81
N LYS A 49 -7.84 3.70 -11.96
CA LYS A 49 -8.31 2.61 -11.10
C LYS A 49 -8.05 2.95 -9.64
N ARG A 50 -8.73 2.23 -8.77
CA ARG A 50 -8.72 2.42 -7.32
C ARG A 50 -7.99 1.27 -6.63
N ILE A 51 -7.23 1.62 -5.61
CA ILE A 51 -6.69 0.74 -4.59
C ILE A 51 -7.37 1.12 -3.28
N VAL A 52 -8.09 0.18 -2.67
CA VAL A 52 -8.90 0.46 -1.49
C VAL A 52 -8.07 0.36 -0.22
N ARG A 53 -7.95 1.45 0.53
CA ARG A 53 -7.24 1.47 1.82
C ARG A 53 -8.10 0.90 2.94
N VAL A 54 -7.70 -0.25 3.47
CA VAL A 54 -8.59 -1.06 4.31
C VAL A 54 -8.77 -0.53 5.72
N GLU A 55 -7.76 0.14 6.28
CA GLU A 55 -7.88 0.75 7.60
C GLU A 55 -8.92 1.89 7.60
N VAL A 56 -9.02 2.64 6.51
CA VAL A 56 -9.99 3.74 6.38
C VAL A 56 -11.41 3.22 6.19
N VAL A 57 -11.57 2.13 5.42
CA VAL A 57 -12.86 1.42 5.33
C VAL A 57 -13.30 0.93 6.70
N ALA A 58 -12.40 0.28 7.45
CA ALA A 58 -12.68 -0.20 8.80
C ALA A 58 -13.04 0.94 9.77
N GLU A 59 -12.29 2.04 9.76
CA GLU A 59 -12.55 3.23 10.58
C GLU A 59 -13.93 3.83 10.31
N LYS A 60 -14.35 3.89 9.04
CA LYS A 60 -15.67 4.40 8.66
C LYS A 60 -16.79 3.50 9.20
N ILE A 61 -16.67 2.19 9.01
CA ILE A 61 -17.67 1.23 9.50
C ILE A 61 -17.77 1.29 11.02
N LEU A 62 -16.64 1.28 11.72
CA LEU A 62 -16.62 1.41 13.18
C LEU A 62 -17.25 2.73 13.63
N ARG A 63 -17.00 3.84 12.93
CA ARG A 63 -17.58 5.15 13.27
C ARG A 63 -19.10 5.12 13.16
N ASP A 64 -19.62 4.50 12.11
CA ASP A 64 -21.06 4.44 11.86
C ASP A 64 -21.75 3.51 12.86
N LEU A 65 -21.14 2.37 13.18
CA LEU A 65 -21.62 1.47 14.24
C LEU A 65 -21.55 2.15 15.62
N LEU A 66 -20.44 2.83 15.92
CA LEU A 66 -20.21 3.41 17.25
C LEU A 66 -20.99 4.71 17.52
N ARG A 67 -21.53 5.37 16.48
CA ARG A 67 -22.49 6.48 16.65
C ARG A 67 -23.86 6.00 17.12
N GLY A 68 -24.19 4.73 16.89
CA GLY A 68 -25.49 4.14 17.17
C GLY A 68 -25.72 3.71 18.62
N HIS A 69 -24.69 3.65 19.47
CA HIS A 69 -24.84 3.26 20.87
C HIS A 69 -24.20 4.27 21.84
N GLU A 70 -24.94 4.58 22.91
CA GLU A 70 -24.56 5.58 23.93
C GLU A 70 -23.63 4.99 25.03
N GLU A 71 -23.67 3.66 25.22
CA GLU A 71 -22.85 2.93 26.19
C GLU A 71 -22.30 1.62 25.61
N TYR A 72 -20.97 1.45 25.65
CA TYR A 72 -20.24 0.23 25.28
C TYR A 72 -19.69 -0.50 26.51
N ALA A 73 -20.47 -0.52 27.60
CA ALA A 73 -19.98 -0.95 28.91
C ALA A 73 -19.98 -2.48 29.08
N ALA A 74 -20.88 -3.20 28.40
CA ALA A 74 -21.03 -4.64 28.52
C ALA A 74 -20.27 -5.40 27.42
N SER A 75 -19.65 -6.54 27.78
CA SER A 75 -18.93 -7.41 26.83
C SER A 75 -19.84 -7.94 25.72
N GLU A 76 -21.07 -8.33 26.05
CA GLU A 76 -22.06 -8.82 25.08
C GLU A 76 -22.37 -7.78 23.98
N GLN A 77 -22.40 -6.48 24.33
CA GLN A 77 -22.61 -5.41 23.36
C GLN A 77 -21.41 -5.25 22.43
N LEU A 78 -20.19 -5.35 22.96
CA LEU A 78 -18.96 -5.28 22.15
C LEU A 78 -18.84 -6.48 21.21
N GLU A 79 -19.26 -7.66 21.63
CA GLU A 79 -19.33 -8.85 20.76
C GLU A 79 -20.30 -8.66 19.60
N LEU A 80 -21.48 -8.09 19.87
CA LEU A 80 -22.44 -7.74 18.81
C LEU A 80 -21.89 -6.70 17.85
N VAL A 81 -21.22 -5.65 18.35
CA VAL A 81 -20.56 -4.63 17.51
C VAL A 81 -19.44 -5.26 16.69
N LEU A 82 -18.63 -6.14 17.27
CA LEU A 82 -17.55 -6.84 16.56
C LEU A 82 -18.11 -7.73 15.45
N SER A 83 -19.16 -8.51 15.73
CA SER A 83 -19.83 -9.35 14.73
C SER A 83 -20.38 -8.50 13.58
N ALA A 84 -21.12 -7.44 13.90
CA ALA A 84 -21.67 -6.53 12.90
C ALA A 84 -20.57 -5.84 12.09
N PHE A 85 -19.48 -5.43 12.73
CA PHE A 85 -18.31 -4.85 12.08
C PHE A 85 -17.71 -5.83 11.07
N LEU A 86 -17.47 -7.08 11.47
CA LEU A 86 -16.89 -8.10 10.58
C LEU A 86 -17.81 -8.39 9.39
N ASP A 87 -19.10 -8.58 9.63
CA ASP A 87 -20.07 -8.84 8.55
C ASP A 87 -20.12 -7.69 7.54
N ILE A 88 -20.15 -6.45 8.02
CA ILE A 88 -20.19 -5.26 7.15
C ILE A 88 -18.84 -5.09 6.43
N PHE A 89 -17.73 -5.28 7.12
CA PHE A 89 -16.38 -5.12 6.56
C PHE A 89 -16.11 -6.14 5.46
N GLU A 90 -16.38 -7.43 5.72
CA GLU A 90 -16.18 -8.49 4.73
C GLU A 90 -17.05 -8.26 3.49
N ARG A 91 -18.32 -7.91 3.67
CA ARG A 91 -19.22 -7.56 2.57
C ARG A 91 -18.71 -6.34 1.78
N THR A 92 -18.29 -5.28 2.48
CA THR A 92 -17.83 -4.04 1.83
C THR A 92 -16.57 -4.28 0.99
N LEU A 93 -15.63 -5.08 1.49
CA LEU A 93 -14.43 -5.42 0.72
C LEU A 93 -14.73 -6.36 -0.46
N ALA A 94 -15.64 -7.33 -0.29
CA ALA A 94 -16.05 -8.21 -1.39
C ALA A 94 -16.77 -7.43 -2.50
N GLU A 95 -17.69 -6.53 -2.14
CA GLU A 95 -18.36 -5.62 -3.08
C GLU A 95 -17.35 -4.70 -3.78
N SER A 96 -16.38 -4.15 -3.03
CA SER A 96 -15.31 -3.34 -3.61
C SER A 96 -14.48 -4.14 -4.60
N ALA A 97 -14.07 -5.38 -4.26
CA ALA A 97 -13.27 -6.23 -5.15
C ALA A 97 -13.98 -6.58 -6.46
N ALA A 98 -15.31 -6.71 -6.41
CA ALA A 98 -16.15 -6.98 -7.57
C ALA A 98 -16.33 -5.77 -8.51
N ALA A 99 -16.04 -4.55 -8.02
CA ALA A 99 -16.13 -3.34 -8.84
C ALA A 99 -15.00 -3.29 -9.87
N ASN A 100 -15.33 -2.99 -11.13
CA ASN A 100 -14.38 -2.98 -12.26
C ASN A 100 -13.27 -1.92 -12.11
N GLU A 101 -13.52 -0.86 -11.35
CA GLU A 101 -12.54 0.19 -11.05
C GLU A 101 -11.57 -0.19 -9.94
N VAL A 102 -11.86 -1.17 -9.09
CA VAL A 102 -10.99 -1.58 -7.98
C VAL A 102 -10.06 -2.70 -8.43
N VAL A 103 -8.75 -2.48 -8.32
CA VAL A 103 -7.73 -3.43 -8.80
C VAL A 103 -6.84 -3.97 -7.70
N GLY A 104 -7.05 -3.57 -6.45
CA GLY A 104 -6.28 -4.05 -5.32
C GLY A 104 -6.68 -3.37 -4.02
N PHE A 105 -6.01 -3.79 -2.95
CA PHE A 105 -6.14 -3.23 -1.61
C PHE A 105 -4.82 -2.61 -1.16
N LYS A 106 -4.87 -1.69 -0.20
CA LYS A 106 -3.69 -1.18 0.51
C LYS A 106 -3.92 -1.35 2.01
N SER A 107 -2.90 -1.84 2.69
CA SER A 107 -2.74 -1.69 4.13
C SER A 107 -1.65 -0.68 4.47
N VAL A 108 -1.94 0.17 5.45
CA VAL A 108 -1.00 1.07 6.12
C VAL A 108 -0.70 0.67 7.55
N ALA A 109 -0.75 -0.63 7.88
CA ALA A 109 -0.40 -1.16 9.19
C ALA A 109 0.97 -0.67 9.71
N CYS A 110 1.92 -0.40 8.81
CA CYS A 110 3.22 0.23 9.10
C CYS A 110 3.10 1.59 9.83
N TYR A 111 2.12 2.42 9.45
CA TYR A 111 1.82 3.70 10.11
C TYR A 111 1.00 3.53 11.40
N ARG A 112 0.50 2.33 11.67
CA ARG A 112 -0.42 2.07 12.79
C ARG A 112 0.28 1.26 13.86
N THR A 113 0.23 -0.07 13.73
CA THR A 113 0.60 -1.01 14.78
C THR A 113 1.95 -1.66 14.53
N GLY A 114 2.43 -1.60 13.28
CA GLY A 114 3.63 -2.27 12.80
C GLY A 114 3.32 -3.30 11.72
N LEU A 115 4.38 -3.78 11.04
CA LEU A 115 4.28 -4.83 10.02
C LEU A 115 4.33 -6.25 10.58
N ASP A 116 4.46 -6.42 11.88
CA ASP A 116 4.45 -7.69 12.61
C ASP A 116 3.03 -8.22 12.80
N VAL A 117 2.23 -8.24 11.72
CA VAL A 117 0.81 -8.62 11.74
C VAL A 117 0.65 -10.05 12.25
N GLU A 118 -0.19 -10.25 13.26
CA GLU A 118 -0.47 -11.56 13.85
C GLU A 118 -1.85 -12.10 13.46
N PRO A 119 -1.99 -13.39 13.13
CA PRO A 119 -3.29 -13.97 12.82
C PRO A 119 -4.28 -13.87 14.00
N PRO A 120 -5.56 -13.55 13.75
CA PRO A 120 -6.55 -13.30 14.80
C PRO A 120 -6.91 -14.51 15.66
N SER A 121 -6.49 -15.73 15.30
CA SER A 121 -6.75 -16.94 16.08
C SER A 121 -6.12 -16.95 17.47
N GLU A 122 -5.28 -15.98 17.81
CA GLU A 122 -4.56 -15.94 19.09
C GLU A 122 -5.21 -15.04 20.17
N SER A 123 -6.27 -14.25 19.89
CA SER A 123 -6.79 -13.34 20.93
C SER A 123 -8.18 -12.69 20.67
N ALA A 124 -9.26 -13.46 20.63
CA ALA A 124 -10.63 -12.88 20.57
C ALA A 124 -10.85 -11.85 21.70
N GLU A 125 -10.31 -12.12 22.89
CA GLU A 125 -10.33 -11.22 24.04
C GLU A 125 -9.54 -9.92 23.79
N ALA A 126 -8.39 -9.98 23.11
CA ALA A 126 -7.62 -8.77 22.82
C ALA A 126 -8.24 -7.94 21.69
N VAL A 127 -8.94 -8.57 20.74
CA VAL A 127 -9.76 -7.87 19.74
C VAL A 127 -10.89 -7.12 20.44
N LEU A 128 -11.62 -7.78 21.35
CA LEU A 128 -12.67 -7.13 22.13
C LEU A 128 -12.14 -6.01 23.02
N ALA A 129 -10.97 -6.20 23.64
CA ALA A 129 -10.30 -5.14 24.40
C ALA A 129 -9.91 -3.95 23.51
N SER A 130 -9.34 -4.22 22.33
CA SER A 130 -9.00 -3.19 21.34
C SER A 130 -10.24 -2.43 20.88
N LEU A 131 -11.35 -3.13 20.62
CA LEU A 131 -12.61 -2.50 20.23
C LEU A 131 -13.18 -1.62 21.36
N LYS A 132 -13.06 -2.06 22.61
CA LYS A 132 -13.46 -1.27 23.77
C LYS A 132 -12.65 0.03 23.86
N ASP A 133 -11.33 -0.04 23.68
CA ASP A 133 -10.46 1.13 23.70
C ASP A 133 -10.82 2.09 22.56
N VAL A 134 -11.02 1.57 21.33
CA VAL A 134 -11.50 2.37 20.18
C VAL A 134 -12.81 3.09 20.50
N ALA A 135 -13.76 2.40 21.14
CA ALA A 135 -15.05 2.99 21.49
C ALA A 135 -14.90 4.12 22.53
N GLN A 136 -13.97 3.97 23.49
CA GLN A 136 -13.66 5.00 24.48
C GLN A 136 -12.99 6.21 23.82
N ASP A 137 -11.99 5.99 22.97
CA ASP A 137 -11.30 7.05 22.24
C ASP A 137 -12.25 7.81 21.31
N PHE A 138 -13.16 7.10 20.65
CA PHE A 138 -14.18 7.70 19.81
C PHE A 138 -15.13 8.58 20.62
N LYS A 139 -15.56 8.15 21.81
CA LYS A 139 -16.40 8.96 22.70
C LYS A 139 -15.72 10.26 23.14
N LEU A 140 -14.40 10.22 23.35
CA LEU A 140 -13.62 11.36 23.79
C LEU A 140 -13.28 12.33 22.65
N THR A 141 -12.96 11.82 21.46
CA THR A 141 -12.38 12.61 20.37
C THR A 141 -13.30 12.81 19.18
N GLY A 142 -14.37 12.02 19.06
CA GLY A 142 -15.22 11.95 17.87
C GLY A 142 -14.52 11.40 16.63
N LYS A 143 -13.31 10.86 16.78
CA LYS A 143 -12.47 10.34 15.69
C LYS A 143 -12.11 8.88 15.97
N ILE A 144 -11.98 8.09 14.91
CA ILE A 144 -11.46 6.73 14.98
C ILE A 144 -10.17 6.71 14.19
N ARG A 145 -9.12 6.19 14.82
CA ARG A 145 -7.89 5.80 14.17
C ARG A 145 -7.65 4.34 14.52
N LEU A 146 -7.55 3.47 13.51
CA LEU A 146 -7.29 2.05 13.72
C LEU A 146 -5.81 1.85 14.08
N ALA A 147 -5.48 2.02 15.37
CA ALA A 147 -4.12 1.96 15.91
C ALA A 147 -3.97 0.95 17.07
N HIS A 148 -4.97 0.08 17.28
CA HIS A 148 -4.93 -0.99 18.28
C HIS A 148 -4.57 -2.31 17.58
N LYS A 149 -3.49 -2.96 18.05
CA LYS A 149 -2.82 -4.05 17.31
C LYS A 149 -3.75 -5.21 16.97
N ALA A 150 -4.45 -5.79 17.93
CA ALA A 150 -5.30 -6.96 17.67
C ALA A 150 -6.42 -6.66 16.65
N LEU A 151 -7.03 -5.47 16.73
CA LEU A 151 -8.10 -5.09 15.79
C LEU A 151 -7.55 -4.72 14.40
N ASN A 152 -6.42 -4.03 14.32
CA ASN A 152 -5.78 -3.72 13.04
C ASN A 152 -5.30 -5.00 12.34
N ASP A 153 -4.67 -5.91 13.07
CA ASP A 153 -4.19 -7.18 12.54
C ASP A 153 -5.37 -8.06 12.06
N LEU A 154 -6.50 -8.07 12.78
CA LEU A 154 -7.75 -8.70 12.33
C LEU A 154 -8.24 -8.12 10.99
N VAL A 155 -8.27 -6.79 10.86
CA VAL A 155 -8.66 -6.09 9.62
C VAL A 155 -7.74 -6.47 8.45
N VAL A 156 -6.43 -6.49 8.68
CA VAL A 156 -5.46 -6.92 7.67
C VAL A 156 -5.70 -8.38 7.29
N CYS A 157 -5.77 -9.29 8.25
CA CYS A 157 -5.99 -10.72 7.99
C CYS A 157 -7.27 -11.00 7.21
N LYS A 158 -8.39 -10.35 7.56
CA LYS A 158 -9.65 -10.45 6.80
C LYS A 158 -9.51 -9.92 5.38
N THR A 159 -8.76 -8.83 5.20
CA THR A 159 -8.45 -8.34 3.86
C THR A 159 -7.63 -9.35 3.06
N LEU A 160 -6.63 -10.02 3.66
CA LEU A 160 -5.81 -11.03 2.98
C LEU A 160 -6.65 -12.20 2.45
N GLU A 161 -7.62 -12.67 3.25
CA GLU A 161 -8.56 -13.73 2.88
C GLU A 161 -9.42 -13.33 1.67
N ILE A 162 -9.99 -12.12 1.70
CA ILE A 162 -10.83 -11.60 0.61
C ILE A 162 -10.01 -11.32 -0.65
N ALA A 163 -8.81 -10.75 -0.49
CA ALA A 163 -7.89 -10.48 -1.60
C ALA A 163 -7.51 -11.77 -2.33
N ALA A 164 -7.21 -12.84 -1.61
CA ALA A 164 -6.96 -14.16 -2.19
C ALA A 164 -8.19 -14.71 -2.94
N ALA A 165 -9.38 -14.64 -2.31
CA ALA A 165 -10.62 -15.15 -2.92
C ALA A 165 -11.01 -14.41 -4.22
N GLN A 166 -10.60 -13.15 -4.37
CA GLN A 166 -10.94 -12.28 -5.50
C GLN A 166 -9.78 -12.07 -6.48
N ASP A 167 -8.66 -12.77 -6.29
CA ASP A 167 -7.41 -12.61 -7.04
C ASP A 167 -6.90 -11.15 -7.13
N LYS A 168 -7.07 -10.39 -6.05
CA LYS A 168 -6.60 -9.00 -5.94
C LYS A 168 -5.30 -8.93 -5.14
N PRO A 169 -4.31 -8.13 -5.56
CA PRO A 169 -3.14 -7.88 -4.74
C PRO A 169 -3.49 -6.99 -3.54
N ILE A 170 -2.70 -7.13 -2.48
CA ILE A 170 -2.65 -6.17 -1.38
C ILE A 170 -1.27 -5.51 -1.35
N GLN A 171 -1.29 -4.19 -1.31
CA GLN A 171 -0.10 -3.36 -1.15
C GLN A 171 0.13 -3.09 0.33
N PHE A 172 1.36 -3.27 0.79
CA PHE A 172 1.78 -2.86 2.13
C PHE A 172 2.72 -1.67 2.01
N HIS A 173 2.41 -0.60 2.73
CA HIS A 173 3.40 0.44 2.98
C HIS A 173 4.57 -0.16 3.78
N THR A 174 5.81 0.03 3.34
CA THR A 174 6.98 -0.50 4.06
C THR A 174 8.14 0.49 4.05
N GLY A 175 8.87 0.58 5.17
CA GLY A 175 10.06 1.42 5.26
C GLY A 175 9.75 2.92 5.37
N LEU A 176 10.07 3.67 4.31
CA LEU A 176 10.13 5.12 4.26
C LEU A 176 8.77 5.74 4.55
N GLY A 177 8.75 6.86 5.27
CA GLY A 177 7.54 7.63 5.53
C GLY A 177 7.80 8.74 6.55
N ASP A 178 6.73 9.32 7.09
CA ASP A 178 6.81 10.46 8.01
C ASP A 178 6.99 10.06 9.49
N ASN A 179 6.87 11.04 10.39
CA ASN A 179 7.07 10.85 11.83
C ASN A 179 5.93 10.10 12.55
N ASP A 180 4.85 9.74 11.85
CA ASP A 180 3.79 8.87 12.35
C ASP A 180 4.22 7.38 12.33
N ILE A 181 5.24 7.03 11.54
CA ILE A 181 5.83 5.67 11.54
C ILE A 181 6.78 5.45 12.72
N THR A 182 6.71 4.24 13.27
CA THR A 182 7.81 3.68 14.08
C THR A 182 8.75 2.86 13.19
N LEU A 183 9.91 3.41 12.84
CA LEU A 183 10.85 2.80 11.88
C LEU A 183 11.21 1.34 12.21
N THR A 184 11.42 1.02 13.48
CA THR A 184 11.77 -0.36 13.93
C THR A 184 10.67 -1.39 13.67
N LYS A 185 9.44 -0.93 13.41
CA LYS A 185 8.27 -1.74 13.05
C LYS A 185 7.94 -1.70 11.56
N ALA A 186 8.73 -0.97 10.76
CA ALA A 186 8.49 -0.72 9.33
C ALA A 186 9.28 -1.65 8.40
N SER A 187 10.12 -2.55 8.93
CA SER A 187 10.83 -3.54 8.11
C SER A 187 9.85 -4.56 7.52
N PRO A 188 9.95 -4.86 6.21
CA PRO A 188 9.10 -5.85 5.55
C PRO A 188 9.36 -7.27 6.09
N SER A 189 10.52 -7.52 6.73
CA SER A 189 10.84 -8.82 7.34
C SER A 189 9.80 -9.27 8.37
N HIS A 190 9.14 -8.32 9.04
CA HIS A 190 8.07 -8.61 10.00
C HIS A 190 6.85 -9.28 9.35
N LEU A 191 6.59 -9.03 8.05
CA LEU A 191 5.50 -9.66 7.30
C LEU A 191 5.77 -11.13 6.96
N GLN A 192 6.99 -11.65 7.19
CA GLN A 192 7.38 -12.99 6.76
C GLN A 192 6.42 -14.08 7.26
N LYS A 193 5.92 -13.96 8.51
CA LYS A 193 4.97 -14.91 9.09
C LYS A 193 3.65 -14.92 8.32
N VAL A 194 3.07 -13.75 8.03
CA VAL A 194 1.78 -13.64 7.32
C VAL A 194 1.92 -13.98 5.84
N ILE A 195 3.01 -13.59 5.18
CA ILE A 195 3.32 -13.99 3.81
C ILE A 195 3.27 -15.52 3.68
N LYS A 196 3.92 -16.24 4.61
CA LYS A 196 3.94 -17.71 4.63
C LYS A 196 2.56 -18.31 4.93
N ARG A 197 1.74 -17.63 5.75
CA ARG A 197 0.41 -18.10 6.15
C ARG A 197 -0.64 -18.00 5.05
N TYR A 198 -0.52 -16.98 4.19
CA TYR A 198 -1.46 -16.64 3.12
C TYR A 198 -0.81 -16.80 1.74
N PRO A 199 -0.45 -18.03 1.30
CA PRO A 199 0.29 -18.26 0.06
C PRO A 199 -0.48 -17.86 -1.20
N GLU A 200 -1.82 -17.84 -1.15
CA GLU A 200 -2.68 -17.47 -2.27
C GLU A 200 -2.86 -15.95 -2.43
N THR A 201 -2.47 -15.16 -1.42
CA THR A 201 -2.57 -13.69 -1.47
C THR A 201 -1.31 -13.12 -2.12
N LYS A 202 -1.47 -12.23 -3.12
CA LYS A 202 -0.35 -11.49 -3.72
C LYS A 202 -0.01 -10.26 -2.86
N PHE A 203 1.18 -10.25 -2.27
CA PHE A 203 1.70 -9.15 -1.47
C PHE A 203 2.57 -8.24 -2.36
N VAL A 204 2.33 -6.93 -2.32
CA VAL A 204 3.19 -5.92 -2.95
C VAL A 204 3.83 -5.10 -1.85
N LEU A 205 5.15 -5.21 -1.70
CA LEU A 205 5.94 -4.41 -0.77
C LEU A 205 6.27 -3.08 -1.44
N LEU A 206 5.72 -1.98 -0.93
CA LEU A 206 5.90 -0.66 -1.55
C LEU A 206 7.18 0.03 -1.10
N HIS A 207 7.62 0.99 -1.91
CA HIS A 207 8.58 2.03 -1.55
C HIS A 207 10.04 1.55 -1.43
N SER A 208 10.38 0.52 -2.19
CA SER A 208 11.64 -0.23 -2.06
C SER A 208 11.86 -0.77 -0.64
N SER A 209 10.84 -0.74 0.22
CA SER A 209 10.96 -0.86 1.66
C SER A 209 12.08 -0.03 2.29
N TYR A 210 12.51 1.09 1.71
CA TYR A 210 13.72 1.81 2.15
C TYR A 210 13.68 2.14 3.66
N PRO A 211 14.72 1.87 4.47
CA PRO A 211 16.07 1.44 4.10
C PRO A 211 16.28 -0.09 4.01
N TYR A 212 15.21 -0.88 4.01
CA TYR A 212 15.19 -2.34 4.04
C TYR A 212 15.09 -3.00 2.65
N THR A 213 15.61 -2.37 1.60
CA THR A 213 15.46 -2.86 0.20
C THR A 213 15.97 -4.29 0.01
N ARG A 214 17.07 -4.66 0.68
CA ARG A 214 17.60 -6.04 0.61
C ARG A 214 16.67 -7.07 1.26
N ASP A 215 16.05 -6.73 2.39
CA ASP A 215 15.08 -7.61 3.05
C ASP A 215 13.88 -7.86 2.12
N ALA A 216 13.37 -6.80 1.49
CA ALA A 216 12.27 -6.88 0.54
C ALA A 216 12.64 -7.70 -0.70
N GLY A 217 13.85 -7.49 -1.24
CA GLY A 217 14.40 -8.28 -2.33
C GLY A 217 14.46 -9.77 -1.97
N TYR A 218 15.00 -10.10 -0.78
CA TYR A 218 15.06 -11.48 -0.30
C TYR A 218 13.66 -12.12 -0.20
N LEU A 219 12.68 -11.43 0.40
CA LEU A 219 11.31 -11.93 0.50
C LEU A 219 10.69 -12.19 -0.88
N SER A 220 10.87 -11.29 -1.85
CA SER A 220 10.38 -11.46 -3.22
C SER A 220 11.03 -12.64 -3.96
N ALA A 221 12.29 -12.94 -3.65
CA ALA A 221 13.02 -14.05 -4.24
C ALA A 221 12.58 -15.41 -3.69
N VAL A 222 12.31 -15.49 -2.38
CA VAL A 222 12.00 -16.76 -1.71
C VAL A 222 10.50 -17.09 -1.65
N TYR A 223 9.60 -16.09 -1.74
CA TYR A 223 8.16 -16.31 -1.72
C TYR A 223 7.53 -16.06 -3.10
N PRO A 224 6.79 -17.03 -3.68
CA PRO A 224 6.20 -16.89 -5.02
C PRO A 224 5.20 -15.74 -5.12
N ASN A 225 4.52 -15.42 -4.01
CA ASN A 225 3.43 -14.47 -3.91
C ASN A 225 3.84 -13.05 -3.45
N VAL A 226 5.15 -12.75 -3.38
CA VAL A 226 5.65 -11.44 -2.95
C VAL A 226 6.27 -10.68 -4.13
N TYR A 227 5.82 -9.46 -4.34
CA TYR A 227 6.28 -8.51 -5.34
C TYR A 227 6.91 -7.29 -4.65
N LEU A 228 7.84 -6.64 -5.34
CA LEU A 228 8.56 -5.48 -4.80
C LEU A 228 8.35 -4.28 -5.73
N ASP A 229 7.74 -3.23 -5.20
CA ASP A 229 7.72 -1.91 -5.81
C ASP A 229 8.94 -1.09 -5.36
N PHE A 230 9.50 -0.28 -6.26
CA PHE A 230 10.62 0.62 -5.94
C PHE A 230 10.26 2.11 -6.09
N GLY A 231 8.99 2.48 -5.92
CA GLY A 231 8.51 3.87 -5.89
C GLY A 231 8.88 4.64 -4.61
N GLU A 232 8.29 5.84 -4.43
CA GLU A 232 8.51 6.82 -3.34
C GLU A 232 9.94 7.36 -3.21
N VAL A 233 10.97 6.52 -3.29
CA VAL A 233 12.39 6.92 -3.21
C VAL A 233 12.80 7.96 -4.26
N PHE A 234 11.96 8.13 -5.29
CA PHE A 234 11.98 9.23 -6.26
C PHE A 234 10.83 10.20 -5.97
N PRO A 235 11.06 11.47 -5.57
CA PRO A 235 12.34 12.17 -5.45
C PRO A 235 12.91 12.23 -4.03
N PHE A 236 12.38 11.45 -3.07
CA PHE A 236 12.69 11.64 -1.65
C PHE A 236 14.10 11.22 -1.21
N VAL A 237 14.76 10.32 -1.94
CA VAL A 237 16.15 9.92 -1.68
C VAL A 237 17.11 10.65 -2.62
N SER A 238 18.31 11.01 -2.13
CA SER A 238 19.36 11.59 -2.99
C SER A 238 19.60 10.71 -4.22
N GLY A 239 19.95 11.29 -5.36
CA GLY A 239 20.14 10.51 -6.58
C GLY A 239 21.12 9.33 -6.39
N ALA A 240 22.25 9.53 -5.68
CA ALA A 240 23.20 8.45 -5.44
C ALA A 240 22.56 7.31 -4.63
N GLY A 241 21.73 7.66 -3.65
CA GLY A 241 20.90 6.70 -2.91
C GLY A 241 19.89 5.98 -3.81
N GLN A 242 19.22 6.68 -4.72
CA GLN A 242 18.31 6.05 -5.69
C GLN A 242 19.00 4.96 -6.52
N ARG A 243 20.19 5.23 -7.06
CA ARG A 243 20.99 4.22 -7.80
C ARG A 243 21.42 3.05 -6.91
N SER A 244 21.82 3.33 -5.67
CA SER A 244 22.15 2.31 -4.68
C SER A 244 20.94 1.42 -4.35
N ILE A 245 19.75 1.99 -4.21
CA ILE A 245 18.50 1.25 -3.96
C ILE A 245 18.17 0.34 -5.15
N VAL A 246 18.23 0.87 -6.38
CA VAL A 246 18.00 0.06 -7.59
C VAL A 246 19.02 -1.09 -7.70
N GLN A 247 20.30 -0.84 -7.36
CA GLN A 247 21.30 -1.90 -7.28
C GLN A 247 20.92 -2.96 -6.24
N GLN A 248 20.57 -2.55 -5.01
CA GLN A 248 20.16 -3.46 -3.93
C GLN A 248 18.95 -4.31 -4.28
N MET A 249 17.95 -3.71 -4.94
CA MET A 249 16.79 -4.44 -5.45
C MET A 249 17.22 -5.53 -6.43
N LEU A 250 18.04 -5.17 -7.42
CA LEU A 250 18.50 -6.08 -8.47
C LEU A 250 19.54 -7.10 -7.99
N GLU A 251 20.05 -7.02 -6.75
CA GLU A 251 20.96 -8.02 -6.18
C GLU A 251 20.30 -9.40 -6.11
N ILE A 252 18.99 -9.48 -5.84
CA ILE A 252 18.30 -10.76 -5.63
C ILE A 252 16.83 -10.78 -6.08
N CYS A 253 16.16 -9.63 -6.22
CA CYS A 253 14.75 -9.60 -6.62
C CYS A 253 14.58 -10.14 -8.06
N PRO A 254 13.71 -11.14 -8.29
CA PRO A 254 13.39 -11.58 -9.64
C PRO A 254 12.80 -10.41 -10.45
N THR A 255 13.35 -10.13 -11.62
CA THR A 255 12.93 -8.98 -12.44
C THR A 255 11.45 -9.02 -12.83
N SER A 256 10.86 -10.21 -12.95
CA SER A 256 9.42 -10.42 -13.20
C SER A 256 8.51 -10.07 -12.03
N LYS A 257 9.08 -9.74 -10.86
CA LYS A 257 8.35 -9.35 -9.64
C LYS A 257 8.62 -7.91 -9.22
N ILE A 258 9.40 -7.18 -10.00
CA ILE A 258 9.67 -5.76 -9.78
C ILE A 258 8.52 -4.95 -10.38
N LEU A 259 7.95 -4.08 -9.57
CA LEU A 259 6.91 -3.13 -9.93
C LEU A 259 7.44 -1.71 -9.74
N TRP A 260 6.79 -0.73 -10.35
CA TRP A 260 7.14 0.68 -10.17
C TRP A 260 5.90 1.52 -9.92
N SER A 261 6.02 2.47 -9.00
CA SER A 261 5.02 3.48 -8.69
C SER A 261 5.70 4.83 -8.47
N THR A 262 4.93 5.92 -8.60
CA THR A 262 5.42 7.26 -8.25
C THR A 262 5.36 7.51 -6.75
N ASP A 263 4.39 6.89 -6.06
CA ASP A 263 3.85 7.35 -4.77
C ASP A 263 3.50 8.85 -4.76
N GLY A 264 3.21 9.40 -5.94
CA GLY A 264 2.92 10.82 -6.11
C GLY A 264 1.59 11.17 -5.45
N HIS A 265 1.59 12.19 -4.60
CA HIS A 265 0.41 12.69 -3.92
C HIS A 265 0.54 14.20 -3.68
N TRP A 266 -0.60 14.91 -3.66
CA TRP A 266 -0.78 16.37 -3.53
C TRP A 266 -0.14 17.26 -4.60
N TRP A 267 1.09 16.98 -5.01
CA TRP A 267 1.87 17.79 -5.95
C TRP A 267 2.07 17.07 -7.28
N PRO A 268 1.53 17.57 -8.40
CA PRO A 268 1.69 16.96 -9.73
C PRO A 268 3.15 16.72 -10.14
N GLU A 269 4.08 17.56 -9.67
CA GLU A 269 5.51 17.45 -9.88
C GLU A 269 6.09 16.11 -9.41
N SER A 270 5.53 15.53 -8.34
CA SER A 270 5.97 14.24 -7.79
C SER A 270 5.79 13.11 -8.80
N PHE A 271 4.72 13.13 -9.61
CA PHE A 271 4.49 12.16 -10.68
C PHE A 271 5.56 12.28 -11.77
N TYR A 272 5.83 13.50 -12.23
CA TYR A 272 6.84 13.77 -13.25
C TYR A 272 8.24 13.37 -12.78
N LEU A 273 8.64 13.83 -11.59
CA LEU A 273 9.96 13.55 -11.03
C LEU A 273 10.14 12.05 -10.76
N GLY A 274 9.11 11.37 -10.26
CA GLY A 274 9.12 9.92 -10.08
C GLY A 274 9.43 9.20 -11.38
N VAL A 275 8.76 9.55 -12.48
CA VAL A 275 9.00 8.95 -13.81
C VAL A 275 10.41 9.22 -14.31
N VAL A 276 10.86 10.49 -14.29
CA VAL A 276 12.13 10.87 -14.88
C VAL A 276 13.31 10.27 -14.11
N GLN A 277 13.28 10.37 -12.78
CA GLN A 277 14.39 9.91 -11.96
C GLN A 277 14.48 8.39 -11.89
N SER A 278 13.35 7.68 -11.86
CA SER A 278 13.34 6.21 -11.88
C SER A 278 13.92 5.64 -13.18
N ARG A 279 13.49 6.19 -14.34
CA ARG A 279 14.03 5.81 -15.64
C ARG A 279 15.54 6.07 -15.73
N GLN A 280 16.00 7.22 -15.23
CA GLN A 280 17.43 7.55 -15.21
C GLN A 280 18.21 6.59 -14.32
N ALA A 281 17.73 6.31 -13.10
CA ALA A 281 18.41 5.40 -12.18
C ALA A 281 18.47 3.96 -12.73
N LEU A 282 17.37 3.47 -13.31
CA LEU A 282 17.35 2.17 -14.00
C LEU A 282 18.35 2.15 -15.16
N TYR A 283 18.36 3.18 -16.01
CA TYR A 283 19.30 3.28 -17.12
C TYR A 283 20.76 3.22 -16.65
N ASP A 284 21.13 4.02 -15.65
CA ASP A 284 22.49 4.08 -15.13
C ASP A 284 22.95 2.72 -14.57
N VAL A 285 22.09 2.07 -13.76
CA VAL A 285 22.42 0.79 -13.11
C VAL A 285 22.49 -0.34 -14.14
N THR A 286 21.51 -0.45 -15.03
CA THR A 286 21.50 -1.52 -16.04
C THR A 286 22.63 -1.36 -17.06
N THR A 287 22.99 -0.12 -17.43
CA THR A 287 24.16 0.15 -18.28
C THR A 287 25.46 -0.31 -17.60
N CYS A 288 25.60 -0.05 -16.30
CA CYS A 288 26.73 -0.55 -15.52
C CYS A 288 26.79 -2.09 -15.53
N PHE A 289 25.65 -2.78 -15.32
CA PHE A 289 25.59 -4.23 -15.35
C PHE A 289 25.89 -4.83 -16.72
N LEU A 290 25.44 -4.19 -17.81
CA LEU A 290 25.81 -4.59 -19.17
C LEU A 290 27.33 -4.43 -19.41
N ALA A 291 27.93 -3.32 -18.98
CA ALA A 291 29.36 -3.10 -19.11
C ALA A 291 30.21 -4.11 -18.32
N LEU A 292 29.70 -4.58 -17.17
CA LEU A 292 30.32 -5.63 -16.36
C LEU A 292 30.04 -7.06 -16.87
N GLY A 293 29.19 -7.23 -17.88
CA GLY A 293 28.75 -8.54 -18.36
C GLY A 293 27.81 -9.29 -17.41
N ALA A 294 27.26 -8.62 -16.40
CA ALA A 294 26.29 -9.18 -15.45
C ALA A 294 24.88 -9.32 -16.05
N LEU A 295 24.58 -8.54 -17.11
CA LEU A 295 23.38 -8.68 -17.93
C LEU A 295 23.75 -8.80 -19.41
N THR A 296 22.87 -9.38 -20.21
CA THR A 296 22.98 -9.42 -21.68
C THR A 296 21.84 -8.62 -22.31
N LEU A 297 22.00 -8.14 -23.54
CA LEU A 297 20.95 -7.35 -24.21
C LEU A 297 19.58 -8.07 -24.28
N PRO A 298 19.48 -9.40 -24.54
CA PRO A 298 18.18 -10.09 -24.52
C PRO A 298 17.54 -10.19 -23.12
N SER A 299 18.36 -10.32 -22.07
CA SER A 299 17.89 -10.44 -20.68
C SER A 299 17.66 -9.09 -19.98
N GLY A 300 18.30 -8.01 -20.45
CA GLY A 300 18.11 -6.66 -19.93
C GLY A 300 16.77 -6.02 -20.30
N PHE A 301 16.11 -6.48 -21.38
CA PHE A 301 14.89 -5.87 -21.91
C PHE A 301 13.63 -6.75 -21.81
N SER A 302 13.75 -8.07 -21.75
CA SER A 302 12.55 -8.96 -21.79
C SER A 302 11.64 -8.86 -20.57
N GLY A 303 12.12 -8.38 -19.42
CA GLY A 303 11.30 -8.12 -18.23
C GLY A 303 10.75 -6.70 -18.09
N LEU A 304 11.24 -5.73 -18.88
CA LEU A 304 10.91 -4.29 -18.73
C LEU A 304 9.89 -3.78 -19.75
N TYR A 305 9.55 -4.58 -20.77
CA TYR A 305 8.59 -4.22 -21.82
C TYR A 305 7.16 -4.78 -21.63
N HIS A 306 6.90 -5.48 -20.52
CA HIS A 306 5.58 -6.05 -20.20
C HIS A 306 4.93 -5.46 -18.93
N ALA A 307 5.41 -4.31 -18.45
CA ALA A 307 4.75 -3.49 -17.43
C ALA A 307 4.05 -2.29 -18.07
#